data_AF-A0A3D9CL59-F1
#
_entry.id   AF-A0A3D9CL59-F1
#
_cell.length_a   1.000
_cell.length_b   1.000
_cell.length_c   1.000
_cell.angle_alpha   90.00
_cell.angle_beta   90.00
_cell.angle_gamma   90.00
#
_symmetry.space_group_name_H-M   'P 1'
#
loop_
_entity.id
_entity.type
_entity.pdbx_description
1 polymer ?
#
loop_
_entity_poly.entity_id
_entity_poly.type
_entity_poly.pdbx_seq_one_letter_code
_entity_poly.pdbx_strand_id
1 'polypeptide(L)'
;MKKIISTTFLFGMLLSAGMFSAQQLSQAKMKAINSDNITTFKKQFAPGDYNKCFTIGQESYTPLGFSALYGSNTIIKFLLNSKVNINKKCKDKTPLELAETGKREETAQLLIQHGATRN
;
A
#
# COMPACT_ATOMS: atom_id res chain seq x y z
N MET A 1 48.58 40.99 0.98
CA MET A 1 47.35 41.47 1.64
C MET A 1 46.15 40.79 1.01
N LYS A 2 45.19 40.39 1.86
CA LYS A 2 43.83 39.86 1.62
C LYS A 2 43.68 38.45 0.99
N LYS A 3 43.50 37.50 1.92
CA LYS A 3 42.76 36.23 1.77
C LYS A 3 41.35 36.48 1.25
N ILE A 4 40.79 35.62 0.40
CA ILE A 4 39.44 35.05 0.58
C ILE A 4 39.42 33.64 -0.05
N ILE A 5 39.36 32.63 0.81
CA ILE A 5 38.94 31.26 0.50
C ILE A 5 37.42 31.34 0.50
N SER A 6 36.73 31.11 -0.62
CA SER A 6 35.27 31.00 -0.59
C SER A 6 34.74 30.33 -1.85
N THR A 7 33.95 29.28 -1.64
CA THR A 7 32.91 28.68 -2.50
C THR A 7 33.10 27.30 -3.13
N THR A 8 34.27 26.65 -3.09
CA THR A 8 34.38 25.26 -3.61
C THR A 8 33.99 24.13 -2.65
N PHE A 9 33.60 24.40 -1.40
CA PHE A 9 33.17 23.34 -0.48
C PHE A 9 32.13 23.92 0.48
N LEU A 10 30.84 23.66 0.19
CA LEU A 10 29.68 23.60 1.10
C LEU A 10 28.37 23.74 0.29
N PHE A 11 28.13 22.82 -0.64
CA PHE A 11 26.77 22.30 -0.86
C PHE A 11 26.80 20.90 -0.24
N GLY A 12 27.00 20.78 1.08
CA GLY A 12 26.14 21.44 2.05
C GLY A 12 24.84 20.65 2.12
N MET A 13 24.98 19.39 2.51
CA MET A 13 23.97 18.47 3.03
C MET A 13 22.87 19.24 3.81
N LEU A 14 21.83 19.69 3.12
CA LEU A 14 20.59 20.16 3.72
C LEU A 14 19.53 19.11 3.49
N LEU A 15 19.51 18.23 4.48
CA LEU A 15 18.46 17.31 4.88
C LEU A 15 17.07 17.77 4.45
N SER A 16 16.33 16.84 3.87
CA SER A 16 15.09 16.46 4.55
C SER A 16 15.16 14.97 4.87
N ALA A 17 15.83 14.65 5.98
CA ALA A 17 15.67 13.35 6.65
C ALA A 17 14.18 13.04 6.96
N GLY A 18 13.30 14.05 6.91
CA GLY A 18 11.85 13.89 6.96
C GLY A 18 11.18 13.43 5.65
N MET A 19 11.70 13.74 4.46
CA MET A 19 11.07 13.29 3.20
C MET A 19 11.39 11.83 2.88
N PHE A 20 12.58 11.36 3.26
CA PHE A 20 13.01 9.98 2.98
C PHE A 20 12.18 8.94 3.76
N SER A 21 11.77 9.24 5.00
CA SER A 21 11.04 8.30 5.86
C SER A 21 9.61 8.01 5.39
N ALA A 22 8.88 9.01 4.89
CA ALA A 22 7.49 8.82 4.48
C ALA A 22 7.38 8.08 3.13
N GLN A 23 8.31 8.34 2.21
CA GLN A 23 8.36 7.72 0.88
C GLN A 23 8.89 6.27 0.94
N GLN A 24 9.75 5.95 1.90
CA GLN A 24 10.16 4.56 2.15
C GLN A 24 9.03 3.70 2.73
N LEU A 25 8.19 4.29 3.58
CA LEU A 25 7.07 3.56 4.20
C LEU A 25 6.04 3.09 3.17
N SER A 26 5.78 3.88 2.12
CA SER A 26 4.90 3.45 1.03
C SER A 26 5.55 2.36 0.17
N GLN A 27 6.85 2.46 -0.13
CA GLN A 27 7.58 1.45 -0.91
C GLN A 27 7.65 0.08 -0.23
N ALA A 28 7.93 0.04 1.07
CA ALA A 28 8.00 -1.22 1.81
C ALA A 28 6.63 -1.91 1.88
N LYS A 29 5.56 -1.15 2.11
CA LYS A 29 4.18 -1.64 2.06
C LYS A 29 3.80 -2.15 0.68
N MET A 30 4.17 -1.44 -0.39
CA MET A 30 3.96 -1.89 -1.77
C MET A 30 4.69 -3.20 -2.06
N LYS A 31 5.97 -3.30 -1.69
CA LYS A 31 6.76 -4.51 -1.88
C LYS A 31 6.16 -5.70 -1.12
N ALA A 32 5.66 -5.47 0.10
CA ALA A 32 5.04 -6.51 0.90
C ALA A 32 3.79 -7.10 0.21
N ILE A 33 2.93 -6.25 -0.34
CA ILE A 33 1.72 -6.67 -1.07
C ILE A 33 2.08 -7.42 -2.36
N ASN A 34 2.99 -6.85 -3.17
CA ASN A 34 3.45 -7.45 -4.42
C ASN A 34 4.12 -8.81 -4.23
N SER A 35 4.79 -9.01 -3.10
CA SER A 35 5.45 -10.30 -2.80
C SER A 35 4.47 -11.44 -2.47
N ASP A 36 3.19 -11.13 -2.22
CA ASP A 36 2.16 -12.05 -1.72
C ASP A 36 2.61 -12.94 -0.54
N ASN A 37 3.54 -12.43 0.28
CA ASN A 37 4.13 -13.16 1.40
C ASN A 37 3.58 -12.63 2.73
N ILE A 38 2.88 -13.49 3.48
CA ILE A 38 2.26 -13.12 4.76
C ILE A 38 3.26 -12.62 5.80
N THR A 39 4.46 -13.19 5.84
CA THR A 39 5.49 -12.76 6.80
C THR A 39 5.96 -11.34 6.49
N THR A 40 6.19 -11.03 5.21
CA THR A 40 6.56 -9.67 4.79
C THR A 40 5.39 -8.70 4.99
N PHE A 41 4.15 -9.13 4.70
CA PHE A 41 2.95 -8.34 4.94
C PHE A 41 2.81 -7.95 6.42
N LYS A 42 2.86 -8.92 7.34
CA LYS A 42 2.72 -8.68 8.79
C LYS A 42 3.82 -7.81 9.38
N LYS A 43 5.02 -7.79 8.78
CA LYS A 43 6.10 -6.86 9.18
C LYS A 43 5.76 -5.40 8.85
N GLN A 44 4.95 -5.15 7.82
CA GLN A 44 4.64 -3.81 7.33
C GLN A 44 3.25 -3.31 7.74
N PHE A 45 2.33 -4.22 8.08
CA PHE A 45 0.95 -3.90 8.45
C PHE A 45 0.59 -4.51 9.80
N ALA A 46 0.28 -3.65 10.78
CA ALA A 46 -0.27 -4.08 12.06
C ALA A 46 -1.77 -4.42 11.92
N PRO A 47 -2.37 -5.23 12.81
CA PRO A 47 -3.80 -5.55 12.73
C PRO A 47 -4.73 -4.32 12.64
N GLY A 48 -4.38 -3.23 13.33
CA GLY A 48 -5.12 -1.97 13.24
C GLY A 48 -5.07 -1.28 11.87
N ASP A 49 -4.21 -1.73 10.95
CA ASP A 49 -4.05 -1.17 9.61
C ASP A 49 -4.96 -1.83 8.57
N TYR A 50 -5.54 -3.00 8.85
CA TYR A 50 -6.17 -3.83 7.82
C TYR A 50 -7.41 -3.20 7.15
N ASN A 51 -8.06 -2.25 7.84
CA ASN A 51 -9.18 -1.46 7.31
C ASN A 51 -8.83 0.01 6.98
N LYS A 52 -7.58 0.43 7.22
CA LYS A 52 -7.16 1.81 6.97
C LYS A 52 -6.91 2.04 5.48
N CYS A 53 -7.19 3.27 5.04
CA CYS A 53 -6.80 3.72 3.71
C CYS A 53 -5.36 4.24 3.75
N PHE A 54 -4.54 3.78 2.81
CA PHE A 54 -3.17 4.23 2.61
C PHE A 54 -3.04 4.88 1.24
N THR A 55 -2.41 6.05 1.20
CA THR A 55 -2.20 6.82 -0.03
C THR A 55 -0.92 6.36 -0.73
N ILE A 56 -1.04 6.05 -2.02
CA ILE A 56 0.07 5.67 -2.90
C ILE A 56 -0.06 6.52 -4.17
N GLY A 57 0.83 7.50 -4.32
CA GLY A 57 0.69 8.52 -5.35
C GLY A 57 -0.60 9.33 -5.13
N GLN A 58 -1.47 9.37 -6.14
CA GLN A 58 -2.77 10.08 -6.10
C GLN A 58 -3.96 9.15 -5.80
N GLU A 59 -3.68 7.89 -5.50
CA GLU A 59 -4.68 6.87 -5.20
C GLU A 59 -4.63 6.46 -3.73
N SER A 60 -5.73 5.91 -3.23
CA SER A 60 -5.85 5.46 -1.85
C SER A 60 -6.47 4.07 -1.80
N TYR A 61 -5.87 3.17 -1.02
CA TYR A 61 -6.27 1.76 -0.98
C TYR A 61 -6.32 1.23 0.45
N THR A 62 -7.26 0.32 0.72
CA THR A 62 -7.09 -0.60 1.86
C THR A 62 -6.02 -1.64 1.53
N PRO A 63 -5.40 -2.30 2.53
CA PRO A 63 -4.56 -3.47 2.28
C PRO A 63 -5.27 -4.52 1.42
N LEU A 64 -6.56 -4.78 1.68
CA LEU A 64 -7.37 -5.71 0.90
C LEU A 64 -7.54 -5.23 -0.55
N GLY A 65 -7.90 -3.97 -0.77
CA GLY A 65 -8.10 -3.42 -2.11
C GLY A 65 -6.83 -3.35 -2.93
N PHE A 66 -5.70 -3.06 -2.29
CA PHE A 66 -4.42 -3.07 -2.98
C PHE A 66 -3.98 -4.49 -3.34
N SER A 67 -4.12 -5.45 -2.43
CA SER A 67 -3.92 -6.87 -2.75
C SER A 67 -4.85 -7.33 -3.87
N ALA A 68 -6.10 -6.84 -3.90
CA ALA A 68 -7.08 -7.17 -4.93
C ALA A 68 -6.65 -6.68 -6.33
N LEU A 69 -6.09 -5.48 -6.43
CA LEU A 69 -5.56 -4.92 -7.68
C LEU A 69 -4.42 -5.79 -8.27
N TYR A 70 -3.55 -6.33 -7.41
CA TYR A 70 -2.40 -7.14 -7.83
C TYR A 70 -2.69 -8.65 -7.88
N GLY A 71 -3.82 -9.10 -7.36
CA GLY A 71 -4.16 -10.52 -7.27
C GLY A 71 -3.35 -11.28 -6.21
N SER A 72 -2.94 -10.60 -5.14
CA SER A 72 -2.18 -11.18 -4.02
C SER A 72 -3.08 -12.08 -3.15
N ASN A 73 -3.50 -13.22 -3.70
CA ASN A 73 -4.56 -14.08 -3.15
C ASN A 73 -4.19 -14.67 -1.78
N THR A 74 -2.90 -14.88 -1.47
CA THR A 74 -2.47 -15.36 -0.15
C THR A 74 -2.77 -14.31 0.91
N ILE A 75 -2.40 -13.06 0.67
CA ILE A 75 -2.69 -11.92 1.56
C ILE A 75 -4.20 -11.70 1.67
N ILE A 76 -4.95 -11.82 0.57
CA ILE A 76 -6.42 -11.65 0.58
C ILE A 76 -7.06 -12.68 1.51
N LYS A 77 -6.76 -13.96 1.36
CA LYS A 77 -7.29 -15.03 2.23
C LYS A 77 -6.99 -14.74 3.71
N PHE A 78 -5.77 -14.29 4.02
CA PHE A 78 -5.40 -13.89 5.37
C PHE A 78 -6.22 -12.70 5.89
N LEU A 79 -6.40 -11.65 5.07
CA LEU A 79 -7.16 -10.47 5.45
C LEU A 79 -8.65 -10.77 5.66
N LEU A 80 -9.25 -11.61 4.81
CA LEU A 80 -10.65 -12.04 4.94
C LEU A 80 -10.88 -12.80 6.26
N ASN A 81 -9.92 -13.62 6.69
CA ASN A 81 -9.96 -14.28 8.00
C ASN A 81 -9.80 -13.31 9.18
N SER A 82 -9.31 -12.08 8.93
CA SER A 82 -9.07 -11.06 9.96
C SER A 82 -10.27 -10.12 10.18
N LYS A 83 -11.48 -10.49 9.69
CA LYS A 83 -12.73 -9.71 9.84
C LYS A 83 -12.63 -8.26 9.32
N VAL A 84 -11.89 -8.06 8.23
CA VAL A 84 -11.85 -6.76 7.55
C VAL A 84 -13.22 -6.44 6.92
N ASN A 85 -13.51 -5.15 6.73
CA ASN A 85 -14.65 -4.73 5.94
C ASN A 85 -14.33 -4.94 4.46
N ILE A 86 -14.89 -6.01 3.89
CA ILE A 86 -14.66 -6.43 2.51
C ILE A 86 -15.06 -5.37 1.46
N ASN A 87 -15.99 -4.49 1.80
CA ASN A 87 -16.50 -3.42 0.92
C ASN A 87 -15.96 -2.04 1.33
N LYS A 88 -14.90 -1.97 2.16
CA LYS A 88 -14.32 -0.69 2.58
C LYS A 88 -13.77 0.05 1.36
N LYS A 89 -14.46 1.13 1.00
CA LYS A 89 -14.00 2.07 -0.03
C LYS A 89 -12.85 2.93 0.51
N CYS A 90 -11.85 3.14 -0.32
CA CYS A 90 -10.87 4.20 -0.16
C CYS A 90 -10.93 5.08 -1.40
N LYS A 91 -11.02 6.40 -1.19
CA LYS A 91 -11.48 7.34 -2.22
C LYS A 91 -12.85 6.85 -2.70
N ASP A 92 -12.95 6.32 -3.91
CA ASP A 92 -14.22 5.87 -4.51
C ASP A 92 -14.20 4.41 -4.98
N LYS A 93 -13.19 3.62 -4.58
CA LYS A 93 -13.05 2.23 -5.05
C LYS A 93 -13.11 1.21 -3.91
N THR A 94 -13.92 0.18 -4.11
CA THR A 94 -13.96 -1.05 -3.31
C THR A 94 -12.83 -2.00 -3.70
N PRO A 95 -12.48 -2.97 -2.84
CA PRO A 95 -11.59 -4.06 -3.23
C PRO A 95 -12.06 -4.84 -4.46
N LEU A 96 -13.37 -5.03 -4.67
CA LEU A 96 -13.90 -5.74 -5.83
C LEU A 96 -13.66 -4.95 -7.13
N GLU A 97 -13.98 -3.65 -7.15
CA GLU A 97 -13.73 -2.79 -8.31
C GLU A 97 -12.24 -2.70 -8.65
N LEU A 98 -11.36 -2.80 -7.64
CA LEU A 98 -9.91 -2.86 -7.85
C LEU A 98 -9.46 -4.19 -8.44
N ALA A 99 -10.03 -5.32 -8.03
CA ALA A 99 -9.80 -6.61 -8.68
C ALA A 99 -10.24 -6.58 -10.16
N GLU A 100 -11.43 -6.04 -10.44
CA GLU A 100 -11.95 -5.87 -11.80
C GLU A 100 -11.05 -4.94 -12.64
N THR A 101 -10.63 -3.79 -12.08
CA THR A 101 -9.68 -2.87 -12.73
C THR A 101 -8.34 -3.56 -13.04
N GLY A 102 -7.84 -4.37 -12.11
CA GLY A 102 -6.61 -5.14 -12.26
C GLY A 102 -6.75 -6.39 -13.13
N LYS A 103 -7.94 -6.67 -13.67
CA LYS A 103 -8.28 -7.88 -14.43
C LYS A 103 -7.95 -9.16 -13.66
N ARG A 104 -8.21 -9.16 -12.36
CA ARG A 104 -7.96 -10.28 -11.44
C ARG A 104 -9.23 -11.10 -11.24
N GLU A 105 -9.60 -11.89 -12.24
CA GLU A 105 -10.88 -12.63 -12.24
C GLU A 105 -11.02 -13.60 -11.06
N GLU A 106 -9.99 -14.42 -10.78
CA GLU A 106 -9.98 -15.34 -9.63
C GLU A 106 -10.16 -14.57 -8.32
N THR A 107 -9.46 -13.44 -8.18
CA THR A 107 -9.54 -12.58 -7.00
C THR A 107 -10.92 -11.94 -6.85
N ALA A 108 -11.53 -11.47 -7.94
CA ALA A 108 -12.88 -10.94 -7.93
C ALA A 108 -13.89 -12.00 -7.50
N GLN A 109 -13.77 -13.23 -8.03
CA GLN A 109 -14.61 -14.35 -7.61
C GLN A 109 -14.42 -14.69 -6.13
N LEU A 110 -13.19 -14.73 -5.64
CA LEU A 110 -12.89 -14.95 -4.22
C LEU A 110 -13.56 -13.88 -3.34
N LEU A 111 -13.46 -12.60 -3.71
CA LEU A 111 -14.10 -11.51 -2.96
C LEU A 111 -15.64 -11.65 -2.97
N ILE A 112 -16.24 -11.96 -4.11
CA ILE A 112 -17.69 -12.17 -4.24
C ILE A 112 -18.16 -13.34 -3.37
N GLN A 113 -17.43 -14.46 -3.39
CA GLN A 113 -17.73 -15.64 -2.54
C GLN A 113 -17.71 -15.30 -1.04
N HIS A 114 -16.90 -14.31 -0.65
CA HIS A 114 -16.82 -13.82 0.72
C HIS A 114 -17.76 -12.63 1.03
N GLY A 115 -18.71 -12.32 0.13
CA GLY A 115 -19.76 -11.31 0.35
C GLY A 115 -19.39 -9.90 -0.13
N ALA A 116 -18.40 -9.74 -0.99
CA ALA A 116 -18.14 -8.47 -1.65
C ALA A 116 -19.31 -8.12 -2.58
N THR A 117 -19.74 -6.86 -2.53
CA THR A 117 -20.84 -6.37 -3.36
C THR A 117 -20.32 -5.43 -4.44
N ARG A 118 -20.99 -5.42 -5.59
CA ARG A 118 -20.79 -4.40 -6.62
C ARG A 118 -21.68 -3.20 -6.25
N ASN A 119 -21.14 -2.23 -5.51
CA ASN A 119 -21.87 -1.08 -4.97
C ASN A 119 -21.07 0.22 -5.10
#